data_AF-A0A6S7HQY4-F1
#
_entry.id   AF-A0A6S7HQY4-F1
#
_cell.length_a   1.000
_cell.length_b   1.000
_cell.length_c   1.000
_cell.angle_alpha   90.00
_cell.angle_beta   90.00
_cell.angle_gamma   90.00
#
_symmetry.space_group_name_H-M   'P 1'
#
loop_
_entity.id
_entity.type
_entity.pdbx_description
1 polymer ?
#
loop_
_entity_poly.entity_id
_entity_poly.type
_entity_poly.pdbx_seq_one_letter_code
_entity_poly.pdbx_strand_id
1 'polypeptide(L)'
;MVLEILPNIVLEVAPAKSPFIQPLNTGGHWVCCTTILTKPNSGTVRVVNSLYNRPSSHVVEHSCCLLRHSGCTMTFLNEKVQKQIGVSECGLFALAFATDLCYGLDPANQHYDQTTMRQHYVSCLESKAMVPFPKTTKRVPCHATCIKTQVDIFCICRQPDDHKQYVQCFCCQEWYHPTCADIPTTVINSKERWRCRKCLVSIA
;
A
#
# COMPACT_ATOMS: atom_id res chain seq x y z
N MET A 1 16.47 2.86 -24.18
CA MET A 1 16.71 1.94 -23.06
C MET A 1 15.50 1.03 -22.97
N VAL A 2 15.58 -0.11 -23.65
CA VAL A 2 14.50 -1.10 -23.73
C VAL A 2 14.55 -1.91 -22.44
N LEU A 3 13.50 -1.87 -21.64
CA LEU A 3 13.35 -2.77 -20.49
C LEU A 3 12.87 -4.11 -21.05
N GLU A 4 13.78 -5.06 -21.18
CA GLU A 4 13.44 -6.46 -21.40
C GLU A 4 12.73 -6.99 -20.14
N ILE A 5 11.46 -7.35 -20.28
CA ILE A 5 10.69 -7.99 -19.22
C ILE A 5 11.05 -9.48 -19.25
N LEU A 6 11.96 -9.89 -18.37
CA LEU A 6 12.23 -11.31 -18.12
C LEU A 6 11.02 -11.94 -17.40
N PRO A 7 10.55 -13.13 -17.83
CA PRO A 7 9.26 -13.69 -17.41
C PRO A 7 9.19 -14.22 -15.97
N ASN A 8 10.20 -14.01 -15.13
CA ASN A 8 10.23 -14.50 -13.73
C ASN A 8 10.93 -13.55 -12.77
N ILE A 9 10.80 -12.23 -12.95
CA ILE A 9 11.19 -11.28 -11.89
C ILE A 9 10.05 -11.29 -10.86
N VAL A 10 10.25 -12.00 -9.74
CA VAL A 10 9.62 -11.58 -8.50
C VAL A 10 10.18 -10.18 -8.25
N LEU A 11 9.41 -9.14 -8.57
CA LEU A 11 9.77 -7.77 -8.27
C LEU A 11 9.78 -7.66 -6.75
N GLU A 12 10.93 -7.90 -6.13
CA GLU A 12 11.11 -7.61 -4.72
C GLU A 12 10.88 -6.11 -4.53
N VAL A 13 9.76 -5.78 -3.91
CA VAL A 13 9.38 -4.41 -3.61
C VAL A 13 10.31 -3.92 -2.51
N ALA A 14 11.33 -3.17 -2.90
CA ALA A 14 12.26 -2.58 -1.95
C ALA A 14 11.53 -1.58 -1.03
N PRO A 15 11.89 -1.52 0.26
CA PRO A 15 11.25 -0.61 1.20
C PRO A 15 11.44 0.85 0.78
N ALA A 16 10.38 1.64 0.91
CA ALA A 16 10.41 3.06 0.64
C ALA A 16 11.32 3.78 1.65
N LYS A 17 12.18 4.68 1.16
CA LYS A 17 13.11 5.47 1.99
C LYS A 17 12.50 6.80 2.46
N SER A 18 11.33 7.15 1.95
CA SER A 18 10.63 8.42 2.16
C SER A 18 9.12 8.20 2.00
N PRO A 19 8.28 9.21 2.29
CA PRO A 19 6.88 9.16 1.87
C PRO A 19 6.76 8.82 0.38
N PHE A 20 5.74 8.06 0.02
CA PHE A 20 5.60 7.50 -1.33
C PHE A 20 4.20 7.75 -1.89
N ILE A 21 4.13 7.76 -3.22
CA ILE A 21 2.91 7.71 -4.02
C ILE A 21 3.12 6.60 -5.04
N GLN A 22 2.23 5.62 -5.08
CA GLN A 22 2.37 4.48 -5.97
C GLN A 22 1.03 4.08 -6.60
N PRO A 23 0.87 4.28 -7.92
CA PRO A 23 -0.13 3.57 -8.71
C PRO A 23 0.18 2.07 -8.71
N LEU A 24 -0.84 1.25 -8.45
CA LEU A 24 -0.73 -0.20 -8.35
C LEU A 24 -1.84 -0.87 -9.18
N ASN A 25 -1.46 -1.87 -9.98
CA ASN A 25 -2.40 -2.76 -10.65
C ASN A 25 -2.67 -3.98 -9.77
N THR A 26 -3.94 -4.29 -9.54
CA THR A 26 -4.39 -5.39 -8.67
C THR A 26 -5.07 -6.52 -9.45
N GLY A 27 -4.65 -6.78 -10.69
CA GLY A 27 -5.23 -7.84 -11.53
C GLY A 27 -6.48 -7.41 -12.29
N GLY A 28 -6.39 -6.27 -13.00
CA GLY A 28 -7.51 -5.71 -13.80
C GLY A 28 -8.15 -4.47 -13.19
N HIS A 29 -7.61 -3.96 -12.09
CA HIS A 29 -8.00 -2.69 -11.48
C HIS A 29 -6.75 -1.90 -11.10
N TRP A 30 -6.85 -0.57 -11.14
CA TRP A 30 -5.77 0.33 -10.75
C TRP A 30 -6.19 1.19 -9.56
N VAL A 31 -5.31 1.29 -8.57
CA VAL A 31 -5.48 2.13 -7.38
C VAL A 31 -4.22 2.94 -7.13
N CYS A 32 -4.32 4.03 -6.36
CA CYS A 32 -3.15 4.77 -5.91
C CYS A 32 -2.99 4.60 -4.40
N CYS A 33 -1.84 4.09 -3.95
CA CYS A 33 -1.50 3.95 -2.53
C CYS A 33 -0.47 5.00 -2.14
N THR A 34 -0.60 5.60 -0.96
CA THR A 34 0.30 6.68 -0.56
C THR A 34 0.42 6.84 0.97
N THR A 35 1.55 7.35 1.41
CA THR A 35 1.74 7.88 2.77
C THR A 35 1.69 9.41 2.83
N ILE A 36 1.40 10.07 1.71
CA ILE A 36 1.20 11.51 1.65
C ILE A 36 -0.11 11.89 2.35
N LEU A 37 -0.07 12.96 3.14
CA LEU A 37 -1.15 13.39 4.04
C LEU A 37 -1.49 12.37 5.15
N THR A 38 -0.55 11.49 5.51
CA THR A 38 -0.66 10.66 6.73
C THR A 38 0.31 11.14 7.81
N LYS A 39 0.11 10.68 9.05
CA LYS A 39 1.04 10.98 10.14
C LYS A 39 2.36 10.24 9.91
N PRO A 40 3.52 10.89 10.04
CA PRO A 40 4.80 10.21 9.91
C PRO A 40 4.92 9.02 10.86
N ASN A 41 5.50 7.92 10.38
CA ASN A 41 5.76 6.69 11.16
C ASN A 41 4.52 6.02 11.79
N SER A 42 3.30 6.36 11.37
CA SER A 42 2.07 5.84 11.99
C SER A 42 1.60 4.47 11.49
N GLY A 43 2.36 3.83 10.59
CA GLY A 43 1.91 2.57 9.96
C GLY A 43 0.67 2.75 9.07
N THR A 44 0.40 3.97 8.61
CA THR A 44 -0.83 4.32 7.91
C THR A 44 -0.60 4.57 6.43
N VAL A 45 -1.41 3.92 5.58
CA VAL A 45 -1.40 4.07 4.11
C VAL A 45 -2.78 4.52 3.66
N ARG A 46 -2.85 5.59 2.87
CA ARG A 46 -4.07 6.00 2.17
C ARG A 46 -4.19 5.19 0.88
N VAL A 47 -5.38 4.64 0.65
CA VAL A 47 -5.77 3.95 -0.57
C VAL A 47 -6.79 4.82 -1.29
N VAL A 48 -6.35 5.41 -2.39
CA VAL A 48 -7.12 6.33 -3.20
C VAL A 48 -7.68 5.55 -4.39
N ASN A 49 -8.97 5.26 -4.36
CA ASN A 49 -9.62 4.30 -5.25
C ASN A 49 -10.94 4.85 -5.82
N SER A 50 -11.00 5.01 -7.14
CA SER A 50 -12.17 5.48 -7.89
C SER A 50 -13.36 4.52 -7.89
N LEU A 51 -13.21 3.29 -7.40
CA LEU A 51 -14.32 2.33 -7.26
C LEU A 51 -14.78 2.11 -5.81
N TYR A 52 -14.10 2.71 -4.83
CA TYR A 52 -14.36 2.55 -3.39
C TYR A 52 -14.27 1.11 -2.85
N ASN A 53 -13.72 0.18 -3.63
CA ASN A 53 -13.46 -1.16 -3.14
C ASN A 53 -12.49 -1.11 -1.95
N ARG A 54 -12.65 -2.05 -1.03
CA ARG A 54 -11.68 -2.25 0.05
C ARG A 54 -10.29 -2.59 -0.53
N PRO A 55 -9.20 -2.29 0.19
CA PRO A 55 -7.87 -2.71 -0.22
C PRO A 55 -7.84 -4.23 -0.47
N SER A 56 -7.35 -4.66 -1.62
CA SER A 56 -7.13 -6.08 -1.92
C SER A 56 -5.89 -6.60 -1.20
N SER A 57 -5.72 -7.93 -1.13
CA SER A 57 -4.50 -8.55 -0.59
C SER A 57 -3.23 -8.01 -1.26
N HIS A 58 -3.25 -7.86 -2.58
CA HIS A 58 -2.16 -7.27 -3.36
C HIS A 58 -1.78 -5.86 -2.88
N VAL A 59 -2.77 -5.00 -2.58
CA VAL A 59 -2.52 -3.65 -2.03
C VAL A 59 -1.88 -3.73 -0.66
N VAL A 60 -2.40 -4.61 0.19
CA VAL A 60 -1.94 -4.78 1.56
C VAL A 60 -0.51 -5.28 1.59
N GLU A 61 -0.23 -6.41 0.93
CA GLU A 61 1.09 -7.03 0.84
C GLU A 61 2.12 -6.06 0.26
N HIS A 62 1.78 -5.42 -0.86
CA HIS A 62 2.66 -4.43 -1.50
C HIS A 62 2.97 -3.26 -0.57
N SER A 63 1.97 -2.74 0.13
CA SER A 63 2.15 -1.63 1.09
C SER A 63 2.96 -2.05 2.31
N CYS A 64 2.80 -3.29 2.80
CA CYS A 64 3.62 -3.86 3.86
C CYS A 64 5.08 -3.95 3.45
N CYS A 65 5.38 -4.37 2.21
CA CYS A 65 6.73 -4.38 1.66
C CYS A 65 7.35 -2.98 1.54
N LEU A 66 6.58 -1.98 1.07
CA LEU A 66 7.07 -0.60 0.98
C LEU A 66 7.33 0.00 2.35
N LEU A 67 6.39 -0.13 3.28
CA LEU A 67 6.46 0.59 4.55
C LEU A 67 7.37 -0.10 5.56
N ARG A 68 7.42 -1.44 5.55
CA ARG A 68 8.08 -2.30 6.56
C ARG A 68 7.90 -1.77 7.98
N HIS A 69 6.66 -1.46 8.33
CA HIS A 69 6.35 -0.81 9.59
C HIS A 69 6.84 -1.63 10.78
N SER A 70 7.37 -0.97 11.80
CA SER A 70 7.96 -1.62 12.97
C SER A 70 6.94 -2.04 14.03
N GLY A 71 5.73 -1.48 14.02
CA GLY A 71 4.64 -1.84 14.91
C GLY A 71 3.98 -3.17 14.55
N CYS A 72 2.92 -3.52 15.29
CA CYS A 72 2.16 -4.76 15.13
C CYS A 72 0.92 -4.65 14.24
N THR A 73 0.56 -3.43 13.80
CA THR A 73 -0.64 -3.20 12.98
C THR A 73 -0.36 -2.14 11.94
N MET A 74 -0.85 -2.35 10.71
CA MET A 74 -0.93 -1.33 9.68
C MET A 74 -2.39 -0.92 9.45
N THR A 75 -2.60 0.37 9.19
CA THR A 75 -3.94 0.94 8.96
C THR A 75 -4.05 1.48 7.55
N PHE A 76 -5.05 1.02 6.82
CA PHE A 76 -5.39 1.46 5.47
C PHE A 76 -6.60 2.39 5.52
N LEU A 77 -6.43 3.62 5.03
CA LEU A 77 -7.47 4.64 4.95
C LEU A 77 -8.03 4.66 3.53
N ASN A 78 -9.26 4.19 3.36
CA ASN A 78 -9.98 4.27 2.10
C ASN A 78 -10.89 5.51 2.13
N GLU A 79 -10.40 6.59 1.53
CA GLU A 79 -11.08 7.86 1.47
C GLU A 79 -11.97 7.96 0.24
N LYS A 80 -13.10 8.66 0.37
CA LYS A 80 -13.98 8.92 -0.76
C LYS A 80 -13.40 10.04 -1.62
N VAL A 81 -12.95 9.66 -2.81
CA VAL A 81 -12.54 10.55 -3.92
C VAL A 81 -13.54 10.46 -5.05
N GLN A 82 -13.42 11.24 -6.13
CA GLN A 82 -14.35 11.09 -7.25
C GLN A 82 -14.43 9.63 -7.75
N LYS A 83 -15.66 9.09 -7.77
CA LYS A 83 -15.94 7.78 -8.35
C LYS A 83 -15.86 7.88 -9.88
N GLN A 84 -15.21 6.91 -10.52
CA GLN A 84 -15.24 6.82 -11.98
C GLN A 84 -16.64 6.46 -12.48
N ILE A 85 -16.97 6.92 -13.68
CA ILE A 85 -18.11 6.44 -14.45
C ILE A 85 -17.62 5.32 -15.38
N GLY A 86 -18.32 4.18 -15.45
CA GLY A 86 -17.88 3.04 -16.27
C GLY A 86 -16.78 2.19 -15.63
N VAL A 87 -16.28 1.19 -16.36
CA VAL A 87 -15.42 0.11 -15.83
C VAL A 87 -13.93 0.24 -16.19
N SER A 88 -13.56 1.05 -17.18
CA SER A 88 -12.22 1.00 -17.81
C SER A 88 -11.29 2.17 -17.44
N GLU A 89 -11.72 3.09 -16.56
CA GLU A 89 -11.00 4.35 -16.32
C GLU A 89 -10.25 4.40 -15.00
N CYS A 90 -10.22 3.31 -14.22
CA CYS A 90 -9.48 3.25 -12.97
C CYS A 90 -8.00 3.59 -13.13
N GLY A 91 -7.39 3.23 -14.28
CA GLY A 91 -6.01 3.61 -14.61
C GLY A 91 -5.82 5.12 -14.72
N LEU A 92 -6.72 5.82 -15.41
CA LEU A 92 -6.65 7.28 -15.55
C LEU A 92 -6.88 7.98 -14.22
N PHE A 93 -7.83 7.50 -13.41
CA PHE A 93 -8.05 8.04 -12.06
C PHE A 93 -6.85 7.81 -11.15
N ALA A 94 -6.26 6.60 -11.13
CA ALA A 94 -5.06 6.32 -10.34
C ALA A 94 -3.89 7.25 -10.71
N LEU A 95 -3.70 7.52 -12.01
CA LEU A 95 -2.69 8.48 -12.49
C LEU A 95 -3.01 9.92 -12.09
N ALA A 96 -4.27 10.34 -12.20
CA ALA A 96 -4.70 11.67 -11.82
C ALA A 96 -4.52 11.92 -10.31
N PHE A 97 -4.90 10.94 -9.48
CA PHE A 97 -4.69 11.00 -8.03
C PHE A 97 -3.20 11.10 -7.68
N ALA A 98 -2.37 10.26 -8.31
CA ALA A 98 -0.93 10.29 -8.09
C ALA A 98 -0.33 11.64 -8.50
N THR A 99 -0.76 12.17 -9.64
CA THR A 99 -0.31 13.47 -10.14
C THR A 99 -0.71 14.59 -9.17
N ASP A 100 -1.96 14.64 -8.72
CA ASP A 100 -2.41 15.66 -7.78
C ASP A 100 -1.63 15.60 -6.45
N LEU A 101 -1.38 14.40 -5.91
CA LEU A 101 -0.55 14.22 -4.72
C LEU A 101 0.88 14.73 -4.91
N CYS A 102 1.49 14.52 -6.09
CA CYS A 102 2.81 15.07 -6.42
C CYS A 102 2.83 16.61 -6.47
N TYR A 103 1.69 17.24 -6.78
CA TYR A 103 1.52 18.70 -6.79
C TYR A 103 0.98 19.24 -5.45
N GLY A 104 0.90 18.43 -4.40
CA GLY A 104 0.39 18.85 -3.09
C GLY A 104 -1.13 19.08 -3.05
N LEU A 105 -1.85 18.57 -4.04
CA LEU A 105 -3.30 18.62 -4.11
C LEU A 105 -3.87 17.33 -3.53
N ASP A 106 -4.92 17.44 -2.70
CA ASP A 106 -5.59 16.27 -2.16
C ASP A 106 -6.69 15.79 -3.12
N PRO A 107 -6.61 14.56 -3.68
CA PRO A 107 -7.62 14.00 -4.58
C PRO A 107 -9.04 13.95 -4.00
N ALA A 108 -9.19 13.91 -2.67
CA ALA A 108 -10.49 13.96 -2.00
C ALA A 108 -11.23 15.29 -2.20
N ASN A 109 -10.50 16.35 -2.58
CA ASN A 109 -11.02 17.70 -2.79
C ASN A 109 -11.10 18.08 -4.28
N GLN A 110 -11.07 17.11 -5.20
CA GLN A 110 -11.01 17.36 -6.64
C GLN A 110 -12.20 16.77 -7.38
N HIS A 111 -12.66 17.49 -8.41
CA HIS A 111 -13.66 17.00 -9.35
C HIS A 111 -13.08 16.99 -10.77
N TYR A 112 -12.52 15.87 -11.18
CA TYR A 112 -11.97 15.61 -12.52
C TYR A 112 -13.03 15.66 -13.62
N ASP A 113 -12.67 16.25 -14.76
CA ASP A 113 -13.42 16.15 -16.00
C ASP A 113 -13.05 14.87 -16.74
N GLN A 114 -13.77 13.79 -16.42
CA GLN A 114 -13.52 12.46 -16.93
C GLN A 114 -13.52 12.39 -18.47
N THR A 115 -14.30 13.24 -19.14
CA THR A 115 -14.44 13.23 -20.60
C THR A 115 -13.14 13.62 -21.32
N THR A 116 -12.30 14.43 -20.68
CA THR A 116 -11.06 14.96 -21.26
C THR A 116 -9.80 14.30 -20.70
N MET A 117 -9.89 13.50 -19.63
CA MET A 117 -8.74 12.86 -18.97
C MET A 117 -7.89 12.02 -19.93
N ARG A 118 -8.52 11.27 -20.86
CA ARG A 118 -7.79 10.41 -21.80
C ARG A 118 -6.92 11.22 -22.75
N GLN A 119 -7.50 12.23 -23.38
CA GLN A 119 -6.78 13.09 -24.31
C GLN A 119 -5.67 13.86 -23.58
N HIS A 120 -5.95 14.34 -22.38
CA HIS A 120 -4.95 14.98 -21.52
C HIS A 120 -3.76 14.07 -21.21
N TYR A 121 -4.02 12.80 -20.89
CA TYR A 121 -2.96 11.83 -20.62
C TYR A 121 -2.08 11.60 -21.84
N VAL A 122 -2.67 11.51 -23.05
CA VAL A 122 -1.90 11.44 -24.30
C VAL A 122 -0.97 12.65 -24.44
N SER A 123 -1.49 13.87 -24.21
CA SER A 123 -0.68 15.09 -24.26
C SER A 123 0.43 15.13 -23.19
N CYS A 124 0.18 14.59 -21.98
CA CYS A 124 1.21 14.46 -20.95
C CYS A 124 2.34 13.51 -21.40
N LEU A 125 2.01 12.41 -22.07
CA LEU A 125 3.00 11.47 -22.60
C LEU A 125 3.82 12.08 -23.74
N GLU A 126 3.15 12.77 -24.68
CA GLU A 126 3.80 13.46 -25.81
C GLU A 126 4.76 14.55 -25.34
N SER A 127 4.34 15.34 -24.34
CA SER A 127 5.16 16.38 -23.72
C SER A 127 6.18 15.85 -22.71
N LYS A 128 6.11 14.55 -22.35
CA LYS A 128 6.93 13.89 -21.32
C LYS A 128 6.81 14.56 -19.93
N ALA A 129 5.68 15.18 -19.66
CA ALA A 129 5.43 15.91 -18.42
C ALA A 129 4.03 15.58 -17.89
N MET A 130 3.97 14.99 -16.70
CA MET A 130 2.70 14.80 -15.99
C MET A 130 2.30 16.09 -15.28
N VAL A 131 1.11 16.59 -15.60
CA VAL A 131 0.51 17.77 -14.99
C VAL A 131 -0.90 17.44 -14.48
N PRO A 132 -1.42 18.17 -13.46
CA PRO A 132 -2.74 17.92 -12.89
C PRO A 132 -3.80 17.73 -13.97
N PHE A 133 -4.63 16.71 -13.80
CA PHE A 133 -5.65 16.37 -14.79
C PHE A 133 -6.76 17.44 -14.81
N PRO A 134 -7.48 17.58 -15.95
CA PRO A 134 -8.55 18.56 -16.08
C PRO A 134 -9.63 18.38 -15.02
N LYS A 135 -10.15 19.49 -14.52
CA LYS A 135 -11.17 19.55 -13.45
C LYS A 135 -12.37 20.36 -13.93
N THR A 136 -13.54 20.03 -13.41
CA THR A 136 -14.76 20.82 -13.64
C THR A 136 -14.93 21.87 -12.53
N THR A 137 -15.82 22.82 -12.75
CA THR A 137 -16.25 23.79 -11.72
C THR A 137 -17.28 23.22 -10.74
N LYS A 138 -17.64 21.93 -10.87
CA LYS A 138 -18.58 21.28 -9.97
C LYS A 138 -18.00 21.22 -8.56
N ARG A 139 -18.85 21.48 -7.57
CA ARG A 139 -18.48 21.36 -6.16
C ARG A 139 -18.19 19.90 -5.83
N VAL A 140 -17.17 19.68 -5.01
CA VAL A 140 -16.86 18.37 -4.44
C VAL A 140 -17.74 18.18 -3.20
N PRO A 141 -18.57 17.13 -3.14
CA PRO A 141 -19.33 16.83 -1.94
C PRO A 141 -18.39 16.57 -0.75
N CYS A 142 -18.69 17.17 0.41
CA CYS A 142 -17.95 16.85 1.63
C CYS A 142 -18.22 15.40 2.03
N HIS A 143 -17.18 14.59 2.08
CA HIS A 143 -17.27 13.20 2.50
C HIS A 143 -16.76 13.04 3.93
N ALA A 144 -17.66 13.13 4.90
CA ALA A 144 -17.33 12.96 6.32
C ALA A 144 -16.93 11.51 6.72
N THR A 145 -16.94 10.56 5.78
CA THR A 145 -16.73 9.13 6.04
C THR A 145 -15.48 8.62 5.35
N CYS A 146 -14.53 8.15 6.17
CA CYS A 146 -13.37 7.37 5.75
C CYS A 146 -13.53 5.94 6.28
N ILE A 147 -13.37 4.94 5.42
CA ILE A 147 -13.37 3.54 5.84
C ILE A 147 -11.93 3.18 6.24
N LYS A 148 -11.78 2.56 7.42
CA LYS A 148 -10.48 2.10 7.91
C LYS A 148 -10.42 0.58 7.83
N THR A 149 -9.32 0.05 7.35
CA THR A 149 -9.02 -1.39 7.39
C THR A 149 -7.72 -1.56 8.15
N GLN A 150 -7.75 -2.34 9.23
CA GLN A 150 -6.56 -2.66 10.01
C GLN A 150 -6.14 -4.08 9.68
N VAL A 151 -4.84 -4.29 9.57
CA VAL A 151 -4.23 -5.60 9.37
C VAL A 151 -3.08 -5.74 10.33
N ASP A 152 -3.02 -6.90 10.97
CA ASP A 152 -1.94 -7.22 11.88
C ASP A 152 -0.70 -7.63 11.08
N ILE A 153 0.46 -7.14 11.53
CA ILE A 153 1.76 -7.40 10.93
C ILE A 153 2.71 -7.88 12.01
N PHE A 154 3.24 -9.08 11.81
CA PHE A 154 4.14 -9.72 12.76
C PHE A 154 5.44 -10.12 12.07
N CYS A 155 6.29 -10.82 12.82
CA CYS A 155 7.54 -11.38 12.33
C CYS A 155 8.52 -10.34 11.78
N ILE A 156 9.71 -10.79 11.39
CA ILE A 156 10.74 -9.96 10.76
C ILE A 156 10.43 -9.65 9.28
N CYS A 157 9.57 -10.45 8.65
CA CYS A 157 9.15 -10.26 7.27
C CYS A 157 8.22 -9.05 7.09
N ARG A 158 7.54 -8.62 8.17
CA ARG A 158 6.59 -7.49 8.20
C ARG A 158 5.49 -7.60 7.15
N GLN A 159 5.11 -8.83 6.81
CA GLN A 159 3.96 -9.14 5.96
C GLN A 159 2.68 -9.18 6.81
N PRO A 160 1.49 -9.02 6.21
CA PRO A 160 0.23 -9.22 6.92
C PRO A 160 0.17 -10.64 7.51
N ASP A 161 -0.59 -10.81 8.60
CA ASP A 161 -0.89 -12.13 9.15
C ASP A 161 -1.47 -13.04 8.07
N ASP A 162 -0.75 -14.12 7.76
CA ASP A 162 -1.15 -15.11 6.76
C ASP A 162 -1.98 -16.25 7.36
N HIS A 163 -2.31 -16.15 8.65
CA HIS A 163 -3.05 -17.13 9.44
C HIS A 163 -2.43 -18.54 9.42
N LYS A 164 -1.13 -18.62 9.10
CA LYS A 164 -0.37 -19.87 9.20
C LYS A 164 0.21 -19.99 10.61
N GLN A 165 1.15 -20.92 10.76
CA GLN A 165 1.77 -21.18 12.04
C GLN A 165 2.76 -20.09 12.42
N TYR A 166 2.64 -19.58 13.65
CA TYR A 166 3.60 -18.68 14.28
C TYR A 166 4.07 -19.26 15.62
N VAL A 167 5.26 -18.85 16.04
CA VAL A 167 5.80 -19.15 17.36
C VAL A 167 6.06 -17.83 18.09
N GLN A 168 5.58 -17.75 19.32
CA GLN A 168 5.78 -16.58 20.18
C GLN A 168 7.12 -16.66 20.90
N CYS A 169 7.85 -15.55 20.91
CA CYS A 169 9.07 -15.43 21.72
C CYS A 169 8.70 -15.29 23.21
N PHE A 170 9.26 -16.15 24.05
CA PHE A 170 9.03 -16.14 25.51
C PHE A 170 9.49 -14.84 26.20
N CYS A 171 10.41 -14.08 25.60
CA CYS A 171 10.97 -12.87 26.20
C CYS A 171 10.25 -11.59 25.75
N CYS A 172 10.15 -11.35 24.44
CA CYS A 172 9.54 -10.12 23.92
C CYS A 172 8.07 -10.26 23.53
N GLN A 173 7.48 -11.46 23.61
CA GLN A 173 6.09 -11.75 23.25
C GLN A 173 5.72 -11.50 21.78
N GLU A 174 6.69 -11.18 20.92
CA GLU A 174 6.51 -11.05 19.47
C GLU A 174 6.33 -12.40 18.79
N TRP A 175 5.61 -12.42 17.66
CA TRP A 175 5.29 -13.61 16.88
C TRP A 175 6.14 -13.72 15.62
N TYR A 176 6.59 -14.93 15.30
CA TYR A 176 7.46 -15.20 14.16
C TYR A 176 6.99 -16.40 13.36
N HIS A 177 7.03 -16.29 12.04
CA HIS A 177 7.00 -17.46 11.16
C HIS A 177 8.20 -18.35 11.44
N PRO A 178 8.01 -19.68 11.56
CA PRO A 178 9.10 -20.62 11.75
C PRO A 178 10.19 -20.51 10.69
N THR A 179 9.81 -20.35 9.42
CA THR A 179 10.74 -20.22 8.30
C THR A 179 11.49 -18.90 8.31
N CYS A 180 10.86 -17.79 8.71
CA CYS A 180 11.54 -16.50 8.75
C CYS A 180 12.54 -16.38 9.91
N ALA A 181 12.33 -17.08 11.01
CA ALA A 181 13.18 -17.01 12.20
C ALA A 181 14.03 -18.27 12.42
N ASP A 182 14.11 -19.17 11.42
CA ASP A 182 14.84 -20.44 11.47
C ASP A 182 14.51 -21.28 12.72
N ILE A 183 13.23 -21.40 13.04
CA ILE A 183 12.77 -22.05 14.27
C ILE A 183 12.81 -23.58 14.10
N PRO A 184 13.52 -24.32 14.97
CA PRO A 184 13.58 -25.78 14.89
C PRO A 184 12.20 -26.44 15.01
N THR A 185 11.98 -27.52 14.27
CA THR A 185 10.72 -28.30 14.33
C THR A 185 10.45 -28.89 15.70
N THR A 186 11.49 -29.15 16.51
CA THR A 186 11.34 -29.58 17.90
C THR A 186 10.58 -28.55 18.72
N VAL A 187 10.88 -27.26 18.56
CA VAL A 187 10.19 -26.14 19.22
C VAL A 187 8.77 -25.92 18.68
N ILE A 188 8.55 -26.22 17.41
CA ILE A 188 7.23 -26.13 16.79
C ILE A 188 6.29 -27.20 17.35
N ASN A 189 6.79 -28.43 17.47
CA ASN A 189 6.02 -29.59 17.87
C ASN A 189 5.94 -29.76 19.40
N SER A 190 6.91 -29.20 20.14
CA SER A 190 6.88 -29.11 21.59
C SER A 190 6.34 -27.76 22.03
N LYS A 191 5.73 -27.67 23.22
CA LYS A 191 5.36 -26.37 23.81
C LYS A 191 6.55 -25.72 24.54
N GLU A 192 7.77 -25.98 24.07
CA GLU A 192 8.98 -25.48 24.73
C GLU A 192 9.13 -23.96 24.59
N ARG A 193 9.80 -23.35 25.57
CA ARG A 193 10.03 -21.91 25.59
C ARG A 193 11.11 -21.55 24.58
N TRP A 194 10.72 -20.92 23.49
CA TRP A 194 11.64 -20.39 22.48
C TRP A 194 11.91 -18.89 22.66
N ARG A 195 13.12 -18.46 22.29
CA ARG A 195 13.52 -17.05 22.29
C ARG A 195 14.01 -16.67 20.90
N CYS A 196 13.57 -15.51 20.41
CA CYS A 196 14.02 -15.00 19.13
C CYS A 196 15.49 -14.55 19.19
N ARG A 197 16.16 -14.47 18.02
CA ARG A 197 17.57 -14.08 17.91
C ARG A 197 17.88 -12.74 18.60
N LYS A 198 16.98 -11.77 18.53
CA LYS A 198 17.15 -10.46 19.21
C LYS A 198 17.28 -10.63 20.72
N CYS A 199 16.41 -11.43 21.32
CA CYS A 199 16.42 -11.69 22.77
C CYS A 199 17.56 -12.60 23.21
N LEU A 200 18.09 -13.44 22.32
CA LEU A 200 19.28 -14.25 22.62
C LEU A 200 20.55 -13.40 22.68
N VAL A 201 20.69 -12.45 21.75
CA VAL A 201 21.87 -11.56 21.69
C VAL A 201 21.86 -10.52 22.82
N SER A 202 20.69 -10.05 23.27
CA SER A 202 20.58 -9.04 24.33
C SER A 202 20.85 -9.56 25.77
N ILE A 203 21.27 -10.82 25.92
CA ILE A 203 21.59 -11.46 27.21
C ILE A 203 23.11 -11.71 27.33
N ALA A 204 23.88 -11.50 26.26
CA ALA A 204 25.34 -11.53 26.24
C ALA A 204 25.91 -10.11 26.36
#